data_AF-A0A7Y3H5G6-F1
#
_entry.id   AF-A0A7Y3H5G6-F1
#
_cell.length_a   1.000
_cell.length_b   1.000
_cell.length_c   1.000
_cell.angle_alpha   90.00
_cell.angle_beta   90.00
_cell.angle_gamma   90.00
#
_symmetry.space_group_name_H-M   'P 1'
#
loop_
_entity.id
_entity.type
_entity.pdbx_description
1 polymer ?
#
loop_
_entity_poly.entity_id
_entity_poly.type
_entity_poly.pdbx_seq_one_letter_code
_entity_poly.pdbx_strand_id
1 'polypeptide(L)' 'MENAIQLANRFREVLLNGKWVANTNYNEQISQVTFEQAIKKVGTLNTIALLTYHINYYLEGVLNFFNTGKMEISDK' A
#
# COMPACT_ATOMS: atom_id res chain seq x y z
N MET A 1 14.43 -15.55 -13.12
CA MET A 1 14.71 -14.09 -13.28
C MET A 1 13.56 -13.33 -13.95
N GLU A 2 12.89 -13.86 -14.98
CA GLU A 2 11.68 -13.24 -15.58
C GLU A 2 10.57 -12.92 -14.57
N ASN A 3 10.39 -13.76 -13.54
CA ASN A 3 9.34 -13.62 -12.53
C ASN A 3 9.49 -12.37 -11.63
N ALA A 4 10.72 -12.00 -11.22
CA ALA A 4 10.93 -10.90 -10.27
C ALA A 4 10.63 -9.52 -10.87
N ILE A 5 11.03 -9.30 -12.12
CA ILE A 5 10.75 -8.03 -12.84
C ILE A 5 9.26 -7.88 -13.09
N GLN A 6 8.60 -8.96 -13.52
CA GLN A 6 7.15 -8.96 -13.71
C GLN A 6 6.41 -8.69 -12.39
N LEU A 7 6.81 -9.33 -11.28
CA LEU A 7 6.24 -9.08 -9.97
C LEU A 7 6.45 -7.63 -9.52
N ALA A 8 7.65 -7.09 -9.68
CA ALA A 8 7.94 -5.69 -9.35
C ALA A 8 7.08 -4.72 -10.19
N ASN A 9 6.84 -5.03 -11.47
CA ASN A 9 5.96 -4.24 -12.32
C ASN A 9 4.51 -4.32 -11.87
N ARG A 10 3.98 -5.52 -11.55
CA ARG A 10 2.61 -5.67 -11.02
C ARG A 10 2.45 -4.98 -9.67
N PHE A 11 3.48 -5.02 -8.83
CA PHE A 11 3.49 -4.33 -7.56
C PHE A 11 3.42 -2.80 -7.73
N ARG A 12 4.22 -2.24 -8.64
CA ARG A 12 4.12 -0.81 -9.03
C ARG A 12 2.76 -0.47 -9.62
N GLU A 13 2.16 -1.37 -10.39
CA GLU A 13 0.83 -1.14 -10.96
C GLU A 13 -0.27 -1.10 -9.88
N VAL A 14 -0.15 -1.91 -8.84
CA VAL A 14 -1.13 -1.85 -7.74
C VAL A 14 -0.97 -0.55 -6.94
N LEU A 15 0.27 -0.10 -6.71
CA LEU A 15 0.51 1.02 -5.80
C LEU A 15 0.57 2.41 -6.46
N LEU A 16 1.14 2.52 -7.65
CA LEU A 16 1.59 3.81 -8.19
C LEU A 16 0.88 4.23 -9.46
N ASN A 17 0.62 3.31 -10.39
CA ASN A 17 0.12 3.64 -11.73
C ASN A 17 -0.56 2.45 -12.40
N GLY A 18 -1.04 2.60 -13.63
CA GLY A 18 -1.65 1.49 -14.35
C GLY A 18 -3.00 1.07 -13.77
N LYS A 19 -3.68 0.20 -14.53
CA LYS A 19 -5.05 -0.25 -14.25
C LYS A 19 -5.27 -1.74 -14.57
N TRP A 20 -4.23 -2.45 -14.97
CA TRP A 20 -4.37 -3.84 -15.40
C TRP A 20 -4.81 -4.78 -14.27
N VAL A 21 -4.29 -4.59 -13.05
CA VAL A 21 -4.56 -5.50 -11.92
C VAL A 21 -5.95 -5.28 -11.30
N ALA A 22 -6.36 -4.04 -11.10
CA ALA A 22 -7.58 -3.71 -10.33
C ALA A 22 -8.47 -2.64 -10.98
N ASN A 23 -8.24 -2.30 -12.26
CA ASN A 23 -8.87 -1.17 -12.97
C ASN A 23 -8.68 0.21 -12.30
N THR A 24 -7.80 0.28 -11.30
CA THR A 24 -7.32 1.48 -10.60
C THR A 24 -5.99 1.13 -9.92
N ASN A 25 -5.43 2.08 -9.18
CA ASN A 25 -4.27 1.89 -8.32
C ASN A 25 -4.43 2.69 -7.02
N TYR A 26 -3.64 2.31 -6.02
CA TYR A 26 -3.69 2.90 -4.69
C TYR A 26 -3.45 4.41 -4.69
N ASN A 27 -2.46 4.90 -5.46
CA ASN A 27 -2.18 6.33 -5.59
C ASN A 27 -3.39 7.10 -6.16
N GLU A 28 -4.03 6.60 -7.22
CA GLU A 28 -5.21 7.22 -7.83
C GLU A 28 -6.36 7.37 -6.82
N GLN A 29 -6.55 6.39 -5.93
CA GLN A 29 -7.59 6.43 -4.90
C GLN A 29 -7.31 7.44 -3.79
N ILE A 30 -6.05 7.64 -3.39
CA ILE A 30 -5.71 8.51 -2.25
C ILE A 30 -5.33 9.93 -2.66
N SER A 31 -4.81 10.14 -3.88
CA SER A 31 -4.29 11.44 -4.34
C SER A 31 -5.36 12.53 -4.45
N GLN A 32 -6.64 12.15 -4.55
CA GLN A 32 -7.77 13.09 -4.60
C GLN A 32 -8.47 13.26 -3.24
N VAL A 33 -7.99 12.60 -2.18
CA VAL A 33 -8.60 12.65 -0.85
C VAL A 33 -8.14 13.90 -0.12
N THR A 34 -9.07 14.72 0.35
CA THR A 34 -8.74 15.88 1.19
C THR A 34 -8.35 15.43 2.61
N PHE A 35 -7.62 16.27 3.33
CA PHE A 35 -7.26 15.96 4.73
C PHE A 35 -8.50 15.69 5.60
N GLU A 36 -9.58 16.47 5.43
CA GLU A 36 -10.83 16.28 6.15
C GLU A 36 -11.46 14.90 5.86
N GLN A 37 -11.48 14.49 4.60
CA GLN A 37 -11.94 13.16 4.21
C GLN A 37 -11.02 12.07 4.77
N ALA A 38 -9.71 12.30 4.76
CA ALA A 38 -8.70 11.33 5.18
C ALA A 38 -8.84 10.95 6.67
N ILE A 39 -9.15 11.93 7.53
CA ILE A 39 -9.28 11.74 8.98
C ILE A 39 -10.71 11.41 9.43
N LYS A 40 -11.70 11.48 8.53
CA LYS A 40 -13.10 11.21 8.88
C LYS A 40 -13.28 9.76 9.34
N LYS A 41 -13.78 9.58 10.55
CA LYS A 41 -14.15 8.26 11.12
C LYS A 41 -15.58 7.91 10.73
N VAL A 42 -15.80 6.68 10.26
CA VAL A 42 -17.14 6.15 9.93
C VAL A 42 -17.42 4.96 10.85
N GLY A 43 -18.24 5.18 11.88
CA GLY A 43 -18.53 4.19 12.91
C GLY A 43 -17.24 3.66 13.55
N THR A 44 -17.05 2.34 13.53
CA THR A 44 -15.87 1.68 14.10
C THR A 44 -14.71 1.53 13.10
N LEU A 45 -14.92 1.79 11.81
CA LEU A 45 -13.94 1.55 10.74
C LEU A 45 -12.71 2.45 10.85
N ASN A 46 -11.53 1.95 10.51
CA ASN A 46 -10.32 2.78 10.41
C ASN A 46 -10.50 3.91 9.39
N THR A 47 -9.88 5.07 9.67
CA THR A 47 -9.91 6.21 8.76
C THR A 47 -9.06 5.92 7.52
N ILE A 48 -9.28 6.64 6.43
CA ILE A 48 -8.47 6.50 5.22
C ILE A 48 -6.99 6.77 5.52
N ALA A 49 -6.70 7.76 6.37
CA ALA A 49 -5.35 8.06 6.83
C ALA A 49 -4.71 6.87 7.58
N LEU A 50 -5.45 6.25 8.50
CA LEU A 50 -4.94 5.11 9.28
C LEU A 50 -4.72 3.88 8.41
N LEU A 51 -5.67 3.55 7.53
CA LEU A 51 -5.52 2.46 6.55
C LEU A 51 -4.31 2.71 5.65
N THR A 52 -4.12 3.95 5.21
CA THR A 52 -2.99 4.35 4.37
C THR A 52 -1.65 4.20 5.09
N TYR A 53 -1.60 4.59 6.37
CA TYR A 53 -0.44 4.36 7.20
C TYR A 53 -0.13 2.86 7.33
N HIS A 54 -1.12 2.03 7.68
CA HIS A 54 -0.89 0.60 7.88
C HIS A 54 -0.40 -0.09 6.61
N ILE A 55 -0.98 0.20 5.45
CA ILE A 55 -0.54 -0.39 4.17
C ILE A 55 0.95 -0.09 3.93
N ASN A 56 1.39 1.16 4.13
CA ASN A 56 2.79 1.54 3.94
C ASN A 56 3.71 0.95 5.01
N TYR A 57 3.25 0.87 6.26
CA TYR A 57 3.99 0.22 7.35
C TYR A 57 4.26 -1.27 7.05
N TYR A 58 3.23 -2.01 6.62
CA TYR A 58 3.39 -3.40 6.22
C TYR A 58 4.30 -3.53 4.99
N LEU A 59 4.19 -2.61 4.02
CA LEU A 59 5.06 -2.61 2.86
C LEU A 59 6.54 -2.44 3.24
N GLU A 60 6.87 -1.50 4.11
CA GLU A 60 8.24 -1.31 4.60
C GLU A 60 8.80 -2.60 5.20
N GLY A 61 8.01 -3.29 6.02
CA GLY A 61 8.42 -4.57 6.61
C GLY A 61 8.64 -5.68 5.59
N VAL A 62 7.74 -5.81 4.61
CA VAL A 62 7.88 -6.80 3.54
C VAL A 62 9.12 -6.51 2.70
N LEU A 63 9.39 -5.25 2.35
CA LEU A 63 10.58 -4.86 1.62
C LEU A 63 11.86 -5.14 2.41
N ASN A 64 11.87 -4.82 3.71
CA ASN A 64 12.99 -5.15 4.60
C ASN A 64 13.24 -6.65 4.65
N PHE A 65 12.19 -7.46 4.79
CA PHE A 65 12.29 -8.93 4.76
C PHE A 65 12.92 -9.45 3.46
N PHE A 66 12.50 -8.93 2.30
CA PHE A 66 13.11 -9.34 1.02
C PHE A 66 14.60 -8.97 0.91
N ASN A 67 15.05 -7.91 1.59
CA ASN A 67 16.45 -7.50 1.57
C ASN A 67 17.31 -8.26 2.59
N THR A 68 16.78 -8.55 3.78
CA THR A 68 17.57 -9.05 4.92
C THR A 68 17.28 -10.51 5.27
N GLY A 69 16.16 -11.06 4.78
CA GLY A 69 15.65 -12.38 5.16
C GLY A 69 15.01 -12.43 6.55
N LYS A 70 14.84 -11.29 7.24
CA LYS A 70 14.31 -11.21 8.61
C LYS A 70 13.01 -10.42 8.67
N MET A 71 12.01 -10.97 9.34
CA MET A 71 10.74 -10.29 9.57
C MET A 71 10.82 -9.54 10.90
N GLU A 72 10.98 -8.22 10.81
CA GLU A 72 11.23 -7.34 11.95
C GLU A 72 10.04 -6.44 12.29
N ILE A 73 9.03 -6.37 11.41
CA ILE A 73 7.77 -5.72 11.75
C ILE A 73 6.95 -6.58 12.69
N SER A 74 6.31 -5.93 13.65
CA SER A 74 5.31 -6.52 14.54
C SER A 74 4.07 -5.67 14.40
N ASP A 75 2.90 -6.30 14.34
CA ASP A 75 1.66 -5.53 14.41
C ASP A 75 1.68 -4.70 15.71
N LYS A 76 1.30 -3.43 15.58
CA LYS A 76 1.30 -2.46 16.70
C LYS A 76 -0.07 -2.42 17.35
#